data_AF-A0A6G2DVR4-F1
#
_entry.id   AF-A0A6G2DVR4-F1
#
_cell.length_a   1.000
_cell.length_b   1.000
_cell.length_c   1.000
_cell.angle_alpha   90.00
_cell.angle_beta   90.00
_cell.angle_gamma   90.00
#
_symmetry.space_group_name_H-M   'P 1'
#
loop_
_entity.id
_entity.type
_entity.pdbx_description
1 polymer ?
#
loop_
_entity_poly.entity_id
_entity_poly.type
_entity_poly.pdbx_seq_one_letter_code
_entity_poly.pdbx_strand_id
1 'polypeptide(L)'
;MVKLNKVLKGSVAFLSASLLLAACGNNANSKPAEKTADGKTKISFLSTWQINDVRPPKDETLVGQWLEEQLGIDIDLVTIPGEGVSSKVNSLITSNQLPTVLLTTGDKSDIAGINKLGKQGAFLDLSQHMDKLPNYKKYLEKNNALAQIEDDEKHIYAFTKFFTDENIMYTTPILRKDLLVGSEFEDLSKIKTVDDYTKVLKYLTEKQGSPAFIQRNGYEGFMKRVTPLWNLSHRTYYDYESDSYKHPVEQPQLKQFVEWLKELRKDNVLHPDWAVMKDETWEGLLASNKGSFTVDRMNIIGDNNFDKSFDWQP
;
A
#
# COMPACT_ATOMS: atom_id res chain seq x y z
N MET A 1 -11.84 62.99 25.80
CA MET A 1 -12.93 63.20 26.78
C MET A 1 -13.80 61.95 26.72
N VAL A 2 -14.22 61.25 27.79
CA VAL A 2 -14.33 61.59 29.23
C VAL A 2 -13.69 60.50 30.13
N LYS A 3 -13.53 60.83 31.42
CA LYS A 3 -12.64 60.32 32.49
C LYS A 3 -12.86 58.89 33.05
N LEU A 4 -11.79 58.44 33.73
CA LEU A 4 -11.67 57.35 34.73
C LEU A 4 -12.68 57.37 35.90
N ASN A 5 -12.83 56.21 36.55
CA ASN A 5 -12.55 55.92 37.99
C ASN A 5 -12.55 54.38 38.19
N LYS A 6 -11.49 53.67 38.66
CA LYS A 6 -10.90 53.56 40.03
C LYS A 6 -11.98 53.34 41.12
N VAL A 7 -11.99 52.25 41.90
CA VAL A 7 -11.18 51.95 43.12
C VAL A 7 -11.59 50.53 43.63
N LEU A 8 -10.87 49.69 44.42
CA LEU A 8 -9.44 49.37 44.69
C LEU A 8 -9.39 48.30 45.83
N LYS A 9 -8.30 47.49 45.95
CA LYS A 9 -7.96 46.54 47.06
C LYS A 9 -8.72 45.19 47.01
N GLY A 10 -8.20 44.01 47.38
CA GLY A 10 -6.90 43.48 47.85
C GLY A 10 -7.08 41.93 48.00
N SER A 11 -6.10 41.02 48.12
CA SER A 11 -4.75 41.07 48.69
C SER A 11 -3.95 39.80 48.36
N VAL A 12 -2.60 39.87 48.41
CA VAL A 12 -1.63 38.82 48.86
C VAL A 12 -1.83 37.39 48.30
N ALA A 13 -1.10 36.94 47.27
CA ALA A 13 0.32 36.57 47.25
C ALA A 13 0.71 35.39 48.17
N PHE A 14 1.00 34.22 47.58
CA PHE A 14 1.88 33.22 48.17
C PHE A 14 2.88 32.73 47.10
N LEU A 15 4.17 32.97 47.35
CA LEU A 15 5.26 32.41 46.58
C LEU A 15 5.51 30.97 47.07
N SER A 16 5.50 30.00 46.16
CA SER A 16 6.05 28.67 46.39
C SER A 16 6.88 28.28 45.18
N ALA A 17 8.15 28.71 45.16
CA ALA A 17 9.11 28.26 44.17
C ALA A 17 9.70 26.90 44.62
N SER A 18 9.42 25.86 43.86
CA SER A 18 10.15 24.58 43.93
C SER A 18 10.71 24.26 42.55
N LEU A 19 11.93 24.74 42.30
CA LEU A 19 12.76 24.20 41.22
C LEU A 19 13.00 22.72 41.49
N LEU A 20 12.41 21.85 40.68
CA LEU A 20 12.93 20.51 40.46
C LEU A 20 13.55 20.46 39.07
N LEU A 21 14.88 20.50 39.05
CA LEU A 21 15.69 20.05 37.93
C LEU A 21 15.47 18.54 37.76
N ALA A 22 14.44 18.16 37.01
CA ALA A 22 14.37 16.84 36.40
C ALA A 22 15.12 16.93 35.06
N ALA A 23 16.21 16.17 34.93
CA ALA A 23 17.08 16.21 33.77
C ALA A 23 16.34 15.87 32.48
N CYS A 24 16.81 16.41 31.35
CA CYS A 24 16.45 15.96 30.01
C CYS A 24 16.98 14.53 29.77
N GLY A 25 16.29 13.54 30.33
CA GLY A 25 16.46 12.13 30.02
C GLY A 25 15.59 11.77 28.82
N ASN A 26 16.22 11.33 27.73
CA ASN A 26 15.57 10.95 26.49
C ASN A 26 14.65 9.74 26.71
N ASN A 27 13.34 9.96 26.86
CA ASN A 27 12.34 8.91 26.92
C ASN A 27 11.11 9.32 26.10
N ALA A 28 10.85 8.57 25.03
CA ALA A 28 9.59 8.65 24.32
C ALA A 28 8.45 8.34 25.29
N ASN A 29 7.52 9.28 25.45
CA ASN A 29 6.49 9.23 26.48
C ASN A 29 5.34 8.31 26.01
N SER A 30 5.61 7.00 26.00
CA SER A 30 4.63 5.97 25.66
C SER A 30 3.54 5.93 26.74
N LYS A 31 2.28 5.98 26.31
CA LYS A 31 1.16 5.76 27.23
C LYS A 31 1.30 4.36 27.84
N PRO A 32 1.13 4.21 29.18
CA PRO A 32 1.01 2.89 29.79
C PRO A 32 -0.08 2.06 29.11
N ALA A 33 0.16 0.76 28.94
CA ALA A 33 -0.83 -0.13 28.33
C ALA A 33 -2.13 -0.11 29.16
N GLU A 34 -3.22 0.29 28.51
CA GLU A 34 -4.53 0.40 29.15
C GLU A 34 -5.09 -1.00 29.43
N LYS A 35 -5.64 -1.21 30.62
CA LYS A 35 -6.30 -2.47 30.97
C LYS A 35 -7.79 -2.36 30.76
N THR A 36 -8.38 -3.40 30.17
CA THR A 36 -9.82 -3.54 30.02
C THR A 36 -10.49 -3.87 31.37
N ALA A 37 -11.82 -3.79 31.42
CA ALA A 37 -12.59 -4.08 32.64
C ALA A 37 -12.48 -5.54 33.12
N ASP A 38 -12.18 -6.49 32.22
CA ASP A 38 -11.88 -7.90 32.50
C ASP A 38 -10.38 -8.15 32.79
N GLY A 39 -9.55 -7.10 32.80
CA GLY A 39 -8.14 -7.16 33.23
C GLY A 39 -7.14 -7.55 32.15
N LYS A 40 -7.58 -7.80 30.91
CA LYS A 40 -6.71 -8.01 29.74
C LYS A 40 -5.90 -6.75 29.44
N THR A 41 -4.80 -6.92 28.72
CA THR A 41 -3.99 -5.80 28.23
C THR A 41 -4.51 -5.36 26.87
N LYS A 42 -4.88 -4.09 26.73
CA LYS A 42 -5.35 -3.53 25.47
C LYS A 42 -4.17 -3.14 24.57
N ILE A 43 -4.17 -3.63 23.33
CA ILE A 43 -3.14 -3.38 22.31
C ILE A 43 -3.81 -2.68 21.12
N SER A 44 -3.48 -1.41 20.92
CA SER A 44 -4.05 -0.63 19.81
C SER A 44 -3.25 -0.79 18.52
N PHE A 45 -3.95 -0.96 17.41
CA PHE A 45 -3.43 -1.11 16.06
C PHE A 45 -4.04 -0.05 15.14
N LEU A 46 -3.22 0.59 14.33
CA LEU A 46 -3.67 1.43 13.21
C LEU A 46 -3.21 0.82 11.90
N SER A 47 -4.15 0.45 11.03
CA SER A 47 -3.87 0.02 9.67
C SER A 47 -3.94 1.20 8.72
N THR A 48 -2.84 1.44 7.99
CA THR A 48 -2.81 2.36 6.84
C THR A 48 -3.42 1.74 5.59
N TRP A 49 -3.68 0.43 5.60
CA TRP A 49 -4.36 -0.27 4.52
C TRP A 49 -5.85 -0.33 4.77
N GLN A 50 -6.63 0.04 3.75
CA GLN A 50 -8.02 -0.37 3.68
C GLN A 50 -8.09 -1.86 3.48
N ILE A 51 -8.65 -2.56 4.46
CA ILE A 51 -9.13 -3.92 4.30
C ILE A 51 -10.51 -3.82 3.66
N ASN A 52 -10.56 -3.34 2.41
CA ASN A 52 -11.79 -3.33 1.61
C ASN A 52 -12.11 -4.78 1.24
N ASP A 53 -13.34 -5.17 1.56
CA ASP A 53 -13.96 -6.48 1.38
C ASP A 53 -13.39 -7.71 2.12
N VAL A 54 -14.36 -8.55 2.55
CA VAL A 54 -14.22 -9.92 3.09
C VAL A 54 -13.44 -10.11 4.41
N ARG A 55 -13.13 -9.06 5.18
CA ARG A 55 -12.78 -9.22 6.60
C ARG A 55 -13.59 -8.24 7.45
N PRO A 56 -14.56 -8.73 8.24
CA PRO A 56 -15.36 -7.87 9.10
C PRO A 56 -14.50 -7.23 10.21
N PRO A 57 -15.06 -6.29 11.01
CA PRO A 57 -14.37 -5.70 12.14
C PRO A 57 -13.71 -6.74 13.06
N LYS A 58 -12.68 -6.31 13.78
CA LYS A 58 -11.82 -7.14 14.63
C LYS A 58 -12.59 -8.15 15.51
N ASP A 59 -13.74 -7.76 16.04
CA ASP A 59 -14.60 -8.57 16.92
C ASP A 59 -15.34 -9.74 16.21
N GLU A 60 -15.40 -9.75 14.88
CA GLU A 60 -16.16 -10.72 14.07
C GLU A 60 -15.29 -11.75 13.33
N THR A 61 -13.95 -11.67 13.45
CA THR A 61 -13.05 -12.65 12.81
C THR A 61 -12.64 -13.76 13.77
N LEU A 62 -12.83 -15.02 13.36
CA LEU A 62 -12.38 -16.19 14.13
C LEU A 62 -10.86 -16.15 14.44
N VAL A 63 -10.07 -15.55 13.55
CA VAL A 63 -8.61 -15.38 13.76
C VAL A 63 -8.32 -14.33 14.83
N GLY A 64 -9.05 -13.20 14.85
CA GLY A 64 -8.90 -12.17 15.87
C GLY A 64 -9.28 -12.69 17.26
N GLN A 65 -10.45 -13.31 17.38
CA GLN A 65 -10.93 -13.94 18.63
C GLN A 65 -9.93 -14.99 19.15
N TRP A 66 -9.47 -15.89 18.27
CA TRP A 66 -8.47 -16.90 18.64
C TRP A 66 -7.14 -16.29 19.12
N LEU A 67 -6.66 -15.22 18.48
CA LEU A 67 -5.44 -14.52 18.92
C LEU A 67 -5.62 -13.89 20.32
N GLU A 68 -6.76 -13.27 20.59
CA GLU A 68 -7.06 -12.70 21.91
C GLU A 68 -7.14 -13.77 23.01
N GLU A 69 -7.76 -14.90 22.73
CA GLU A 69 -7.84 -16.05 23.64
C GLU A 69 -6.45 -16.65 23.94
N GLN A 70 -5.63 -16.88 22.91
CA GLN A 70 -4.31 -17.48 23.10
C GLN A 70 -3.30 -16.54 23.77
N LEU A 71 -3.45 -15.22 23.60
CA LEU A 71 -2.49 -14.22 24.11
C LEU A 71 -2.97 -13.48 25.37
N GLY A 72 -4.25 -13.59 25.76
CA GLY A 72 -4.81 -12.90 26.92
C GLY A 72 -4.89 -11.37 26.75
N ILE A 73 -5.09 -10.89 25.52
CA ILE A 73 -5.12 -9.47 25.16
C ILE A 73 -6.49 -9.05 24.63
N ASP A 74 -6.72 -7.74 24.60
CA ASP A 74 -7.77 -7.09 23.80
C ASP A 74 -7.09 -6.29 22.68
N ILE A 75 -7.41 -6.60 21.43
CA ILE A 75 -6.90 -5.89 20.25
C ILE A 75 -7.84 -4.70 19.98
N ASP A 76 -7.33 -3.58 19.48
CA ASP A 76 -8.17 -2.45 19.04
C ASP A 76 -7.68 -1.96 17.68
N LEU A 77 -8.34 -2.42 16.60
CA LEU A 77 -7.91 -2.19 15.23
C LEU A 77 -8.73 -1.09 14.56
N VAL A 78 -8.08 0.04 14.30
CA VAL A 78 -8.61 1.13 13.48
C VAL A 78 -7.99 1.06 12.08
N THR A 79 -8.80 1.17 11.03
CA THR A 79 -8.33 1.31 9.64
C THR A 79 -8.48 2.76 9.17
N ILE A 80 -7.55 3.24 8.35
CA ILE A 80 -7.66 4.55 7.69
C ILE A 80 -7.82 4.32 6.17
N PRO A 81 -8.77 5.02 5.49
CA PRO A 81 -8.84 5.08 4.04
C PRO A 81 -7.49 5.46 3.41
N GLY A 82 -7.10 4.84 2.29
CA GLY A 82 -5.77 5.05 1.70
C GLY A 82 -5.44 6.51 1.35
N GLU A 83 -6.46 7.31 1.07
CA GLU A 83 -6.33 8.75 0.81
C GLU A 83 -6.05 9.53 2.10
N GLY A 84 -4.90 10.22 2.14
CA GLY A 84 -4.49 11.05 3.29
C GLY A 84 -3.76 10.31 4.43
N VAL A 85 -3.54 9.00 4.33
CA VAL A 85 -2.79 8.18 5.30
C VAL A 85 -1.53 8.87 5.84
N SER A 86 -0.64 9.31 4.94
CA SER A 86 0.67 9.84 5.35
C SER A 86 0.56 11.12 6.18
N SER A 87 -0.42 11.99 5.90
CA SER A 87 -0.64 13.19 6.69
C SER A 87 -1.23 12.85 8.07
N LYS A 88 -2.12 11.86 8.14
CA LYS A 88 -2.69 11.38 9.41
C LYS A 88 -1.64 10.71 10.31
N VAL A 89 -0.79 9.84 9.75
CA VAL A 89 0.31 9.20 10.49
C VAL A 89 1.32 10.25 10.99
N ASN A 90 1.76 11.18 10.14
CA ASN A 90 2.63 12.28 10.54
C ASN A 90 2.03 13.15 11.65
N SER A 91 0.71 13.39 11.62
CA SER A 91 0.01 14.13 12.68
C SER A 91 0.02 13.36 14.01
N LEU A 92 -0.21 12.04 13.99
CA LEU A 92 -0.20 11.20 15.21
C LEU A 92 1.19 11.04 15.82
N ILE A 93 2.24 10.99 14.99
CA ILE A 93 3.64 11.07 15.45
C ILE A 93 3.87 12.40 16.16
N THR A 94 3.54 13.52 15.48
CA THR A 94 3.81 14.88 15.99
C THR A 94 3.03 15.19 17.28
N SER A 95 1.83 14.64 17.45
CA SER A 95 1.04 14.80 18.68
C SER A 95 1.35 13.79 19.79
N ASN A 96 2.29 12.85 19.57
CA ASN A 96 2.57 11.72 20.46
C ASN A 96 1.30 10.90 20.79
N GLN A 97 0.50 10.61 19.75
CA GLN A 97 -0.76 9.86 19.80
C GLN A 97 -0.74 8.64 18.85
N LEU A 98 0.45 8.12 18.54
CA LEU A 98 0.55 6.83 17.84
C LEU A 98 -0.15 5.70 18.63
N PRO A 99 -0.71 4.70 17.94
CA PRO A 99 -1.15 3.45 18.56
C PRO A 99 0.04 2.64 19.09
N THR A 100 -0.23 1.53 19.77
CA THR A 100 0.78 0.54 20.17
C THR A 100 1.48 -0.09 18.96
N VAL A 101 0.74 -0.32 17.87
CA VAL A 101 1.25 -0.90 16.61
C VAL A 101 0.74 -0.12 15.40
N LEU A 102 1.64 0.25 14.50
CA LEU A 102 1.31 0.75 13.16
C LEU A 102 1.46 -0.39 12.16
N LEU A 103 0.38 -0.75 11.46
CA LEU A 103 0.39 -1.71 10.35
C LEU A 103 0.44 -0.92 9.03
N THR A 104 1.43 -1.21 8.19
CA THR A 104 1.58 -0.57 6.87
C THR A 104 1.95 -1.55 5.76
N THR A 105 1.94 -1.11 4.50
CA THR A 105 2.17 -1.99 3.33
C THR A 105 3.57 -2.59 3.29
N GLY A 106 4.54 -1.92 3.93
CA GLY A 106 5.94 -2.36 3.94
C GLY A 106 6.66 -2.10 2.62
N ASP A 107 6.12 -1.22 1.76
CA ASP A 107 6.83 -0.74 0.57
C ASP A 107 8.16 -0.07 0.98
N LYS A 108 9.18 -0.07 0.09
CA LYS A 108 10.51 0.48 0.41
C LYS A 108 10.49 1.95 0.87
N SER A 109 9.50 2.73 0.41
CA SER A 109 9.27 4.11 0.86
C SER A 109 8.86 4.19 2.34
N ASP A 110 8.09 3.21 2.81
CA ASP A 110 7.66 3.12 4.21
C ASP A 110 8.84 2.77 5.10
N ILE A 111 9.67 1.77 4.71
CA ILE A 111 10.85 1.37 5.50
C ILE A 111 11.83 2.54 5.68
N ALA A 112 12.10 3.33 4.63
CA ALA A 112 12.94 4.52 4.75
C ALA A 112 12.34 5.58 5.70
N GLY A 113 11.02 5.78 5.65
CA GLY A 113 10.29 6.67 6.57
C GLY A 113 10.31 6.15 8.02
N ILE A 114 10.07 4.86 8.21
CA ILE A 114 10.11 4.16 9.50
C ILE A 114 11.50 4.26 10.12
N ASN A 115 12.57 4.00 9.37
CA ASN A 115 13.94 4.09 9.89
C ASN A 115 14.30 5.51 10.30
N LYS A 116 13.90 6.53 9.50
CA LYS A 116 14.07 7.95 9.87
C LYS A 116 13.35 8.31 11.17
N LEU A 117 12.13 7.81 11.37
CA LEU A 117 11.30 8.07 12.56
C LEU A 117 11.77 7.25 13.77
N GLY A 118 12.28 6.03 13.54
CA GLY A 118 12.90 5.18 14.54
C GLY A 118 14.16 5.79 15.15
N LYS A 119 15.04 6.35 14.30
CA LYS A 119 16.19 7.17 14.75
C LYS A 119 15.79 8.41 15.56
N GLN A 120 14.55 8.88 15.43
CA GLN A 120 13.97 9.98 16.23
C GLN A 120 13.25 9.49 17.50
N GLY A 121 13.24 8.18 17.78
CA GLY A 121 12.59 7.58 18.95
C GLY A 121 11.09 7.35 18.82
N ALA A 122 10.50 7.47 17.62
CA ALA A 122 9.07 7.25 17.40
C ALA A 122 8.67 5.76 17.35
N PHE A 123 9.63 4.88 17.09
CA PHE A 123 9.42 3.42 17.00
C PHE A 123 10.44 2.67 17.85
N LEU A 124 10.04 1.50 18.36
CA LEU A 124 10.90 0.62 19.15
C LEU A 124 11.97 -0.03 18.25
N ASP A 125 13.23 0.02 18.69
CA ASP A 125 14.31 -0.73 18.06
C ASP A 125 14.25 -2.19 18.49
N LEU A 126 13.80 -3.06 17.58
CA LEU A 126 13.68 -4.49 17.77
C LEU A 126 15.04 -5.19 17.85
N SER A 127 16.11 -4.58 17.32
CA SER A 127 17.46 -5.18 17.36
C SER A 127 17.93 -5.42 18.80
N GLN A 128 17.54 -4.54 19.73
CA GLN A 128 17.82 -4.60 21.16
C GLN A 128 17.00 -5.66 21.91
N HIS A 129 16.06 -6.33 21.23
CA HIS A 129 15.11 -7.28 21.82
C HIS A 129 15.06 -8.62 21.05
N MET A 130 16.05 -8.90 20.20
CA MET A 130 16.11 -10.14 19.41
C MET A 130 16.28 -11.40 20.26
N ASP A 131 16.70 -11.27 21.53
CA ASP A 131 16.70 -12.33 22.54
C ASP A 131 15.28 -12.85 22.85
N LYS A 132 14.29 -11.94 22.84
CA LYS A 132 12.86 -12.24 23.07
C LYS A 132 12.13 -12.67 21.80
N LEU A 133 12.78 -12.58 20.63
CA LEU A 133 12.18 -12.79 19.32
C LEU A 133 12.81 -13.97 18.53
N PRO A 134 13.03 -15.16 19.13
CA PRO A 134 13.76 -16.25 18.48
C PRO A 134 13.10 -16.76 17.19
N ASN A 135 11.76 -16.75 17.13
CA ASN A 135 11.01 -17.10 15.92
C ASN A 135 11.22 -16.08 14.79
N TYR A 136 11.28 -14.78 15.12
CA TYR A 136 11.53 -13.73 14.12
C TYR A 136 12.99 -13.75 13.67
N LYS A 137 13.95 -13.95 14.58
CA LYS A 137 15.36 -14.14 14.24
C LYS A 137 15.54 -15.27 13.20
N LYS A 138 14.99 -16.45 13.48
CA LYS A 138 15.01 -17.60 12.56
C LYS A 138 14.32 -17.30 11.22
N TYR A 139 13.25 -16.52 11.23
CA TYR A 139 12.57 -16.07 10.02
C TYR A 139 13.46 -15.14 9.18
N LEU A 140 14.16 -14.19 9.80
CA LEU A 140 15.05 -13.26 9.09
C LEU A 140 16.26 -13.97 8.48
N GLU A 141 16.88 -14.89 9.25
CA GLU A 141 17.98 -15.74 8.80
C GLU A 141 17.59 -16.61 7.61
N LYS A 142 16.44 -17.30 7.68
CA LYS A 142 15.95 -18.18 6.60
C LYS A 142 15.77 -17.44 5.27
N ASN A 143 15.35 -16.17 5.31
CA ASN A 143 14.94 -15.42 4.13
C ASN A 143 15.97 -14.38 3.66
N ASN A 144 17.19 -14.39 4.22
CA ASN A 144 18.25 -13.40 3.98
C ASN A 144 17.73 -11.94 4.08
N ALA A 145 16.88 -11.70 5.08
CA ALA A 145 16.02 -10.52 5.16
C ALA A 145 16.69 -9.29 5.78
N LEU A 146 17.74 -9.48 6.58
CA LEU A 146 18.34 -8.44 7.44
C LEU A 146 18.72 -7.19 6.65
N ALA A 147 19.41 -7.38 5.52
CA ALA A 147 19.86 -6.28 4.65
C ALA A 147 18.72 -5.47 3.98
N GLN A 148 17.45 -5.88 4.11
CA GLN A 148 16.30 -5.15 3.60
C GLN A 148 15.58 -4.31 4.68
N ILE A 149 15.95 -4.47 5.96
CA ILE A 149 15.21 -3.93 7.11
C ILE A 149 16.09 -3.24 8.14
N GLU A 150 17.36 -3.63 8.21
CA GLU A 150 18.39 -2.91 8.96
C GLU A 150 18.57 -1.50 8.37
N ASP A 151 18.73 -0.50 9.22
CA ASP A 151 19.28 0.79 8.81
C ASP A 151 20.82 0.72 8.69
N ASP A 152 21.46 1.83 8.31
CA ASP A 152 22.93 1.91 8.17
C ASP A 152 23.71 1.60 9.47
N GLU A 153 23.03 1.61 10.62
CA GLU A 153 23.57 1.35 11.96
C GLU A 153 23.15 -0.03 12.52
N LYS A 154 22.39 -0.82 11.73
CA LYS A 154 21.82 -2.15 12.03
C LYS A 154 20.67 -2.18 13.04
N HIS A 155 19.99 -1.05 13.25
CA HIS A 155 18.74 -1.03 14.00
C HIS A 155 17.59 -1.59 13.16
N ILE A 156 16.56 -2.12 13.82
CA ILE A 156 15.38 -2.71 13.15
C ILE A 156 14.11 -2.11 13.76
N TYR A 157 13.43 -1.23 13.03
CA TYR A 157 12.27 -0.48 13.55
C TYR A 157 10.91 -1.04 13.13
N ALA A 158 10.86 -2.17 12.41
CA ALA A 158 9.63 -2.83 12.00
C ALA A 158 9.73 -4.36 11.97
N PHE A 159 8.59 -5.01 12.26
CA PHE A 159 8.36 -6.40 11.85
C PHE A 159 8.02 -6.44 10.37
N THR A 160 8.69 -7.31 9.61
CA THR A 160 8.52 -7.40 8.15
C THR A 160 8.12 -8.81 7.73
N LYS A 161 7.32 -8.88 6.66
CA LYS A 161 6.98 -10.14 5.97
C LYS A 161 7.44 -10.06 4.53
N PHE A 162 8.43 -10.88 4.21
CA PHE A 162 8.82 -11.21 2.85
C PHE A 162 7.86 -12.25 2.28
N PHE A 163 7.48 -12.03 1.02
CA PHE A 163 6.94 -13.08 0.18
C PHE A 163 8.13 -13.90 -0.33
N THR A 164 8.12 -15.19 -0.03
CA THR A 164 9.24 -16.12 -0.32
C THR A 164 9.00 -16.95 -1.57
N ASP A 165 7.89 -16.70 -2.27
CA ASP A 165 7.50 -17.47 -3.44
C ASP A 165 8.23 -16.90 -4.65
N GLU A 166 9.17 -17.67 -5.20
CA GLU A 166 10.07 -17.24 -6.28
C GLU A 166 9.34 -16.95 -7.63
N ASN A 167 8.04 -17.24 -7.72
CA ASN A 167 7.22 -17.13 -8.92
C ASN A 167 5.89 -16.39 -8.70
N ILE A 168 5.87 -15.29 -7.93
CA ILE A 168 4.68 -14.42 -7.88
C ILE A 168 4.63 -13.57 -9.16
N MET A 169 3.90 -14.04 -10.17
CA MET A 169 3.38 -13.16 -11.23
C MET A 169 2.34 -12.23 -10.62
N TYR A 170 2.81 -11.09 -10.10
CA TYR A 170 1.98 -10.16 -9.31
C TYR A 170 0.90 -9.50 -10.17
N THR A 171 1.15 -9.28 -11.46
CA THR A 171 0.15 -8.80 -12.41
C THR A 171 0.34 -9.44 -13.78
N THR A 172 -0.77 -9.71 -14.45
CA THR A 172 -0.84 -10.31 -15.78
C THR A 172 -1.82 -9.51 -16.65
N PRO A 173 -1.65 -9.44 -17.98
CA PRO A 173 -2.76 -9.14 -18.89
C PRO A 173 -3.95 -10.04 -18.56
N ILE A 174 -5.15 -9.49 -18.62
CA ILE A 174 -6.42 -10.21 -18.42
C ILE A 174 -7.42 -9.66 -19.44
N LEU A 175 -8.01 -10.55 -20.26
CA LEU A 175 -8.86 -10.19 -21.39
C LEU A 175 -10.15 -11.02 -21.46
N ARG A 176 -11.12 -10.50 -22.22
CA ARG A 176 -12.39 -11.19 -22.56
C ARG A 176 -12.20 -12.12 -23.75
N LYS A 177 -12.04 -13.42 -23.50
CA LYS A 177 -11.85 -14.43 -24.54
C LYS A 177 -13.13 -14.74 -25.30
N ASP A 178 -14.30 -14.64 -24.67
CA ASP A 178 -15.61 -14.82 -25.34
C ASP A 178 -15.82 -13.83 -26.49
N LEU A 179 -15.25 -12.62 -26.40
CA LEU A 179 -15.28 -11.63 -27.48
C LEU A 179 -14.36 -11.97 -28.66
N LEU A 180 -13.41 -12.90 -28.48
CA LEU A 180 -12.45 -13.34 -29.51
C LEU A 180 -12.90 -14.57 -30.29
N VAL A 181 -14.01 -15.22 -29.91
CA VAL A 181 -14.54 -16.42 -30.57
C VAL A 181 -14.88 -16.14 -32.05
N GLY A 182 -14.41 -17.00 -32.95
CA GLY A 182 -14.54 -16.83 -34.40
C GLY A 182 -13.58 -15.81 -35.02
N SER A 183 -12.59 -15.31 -34.26
CA SER A 183 -11.54 -14.40 -34.74
C SER A 183 -10.20 -15.12 -34.95
N GLU A 184 -9.26 -14.46 -35.63
CA GLU A 184 -7.88 -14.95 -35.73
C GLU A 184 -7.15 -15.00 -34.37
N PHE A 185 -7.65 -14.25 -33.37
CA PHE A 185 -7.11 -14.11 -32.02
C PHE A 185 -7.70 -15.11 -31.01
N GLU A 186 -8.63 -15.99 -31.40
CA GLU A 186 -9.25 -16.97 -30.49
C GLU A 186 -8.20 -17.91 -29.85
N ASP A 187 -7.15 -18.21 -30.60
CA ASP A 187 -5.96 -18.92 -30.12
C ASP A 187 -4.95 -17.92 -29.56
N LEU A 188 -5.06 -17.67 -28.25
CA LEU A 188 -4.20 -16.75 -27.50
C LEU A 188 -2.70 -17.08 -27.64
N SER A 189 -2.32 -18.32 -27.96
CA SER A 189 -0.91 -18.71 -28.13
C SER A 189 -0.23 -18.05 -29.34
N LYS A 190 -1.01 -17.41 -30.23
CA LYS A 190 -0.53 -16.62 -31.36
C LYS A 190 -0.18 -15.18 -30.98
N ILE A 191 -0.64 -14.68 -29.83
CA ILE A 191 -0.37 -13.32 -29.35
C ILE A 191 1.04 -13.30 -28.75
N LYS A 192 2.04 -12.85 -29.52
CA LYS A 192 3.47 -12.96 -29.13
C LYS A 192 4.20 -11.63 -29.08
N THR A 193 3.68 -10.60 -29.73
CA THR A 193 4.31 -9.28 -29.82
C THR A 193 3.38 -8.18 -29.31
N VAL A 194 3.96 -7.02 -28.99
CA VAL A 194 3.20 -5.80 -28.69
C VAL A 194 2.24 -5.44 -29.85
N ASP A 195 2.64 -5.66 -31.10
CA ASP A 195 1.79 -5.42 -32.27
C ASP A 195 0.57 -6.36 -32.28
N ASP A 196 0.73 -7.62 -31.90
CA ASP A 196 -0.38 -8.57 -31.80
C ASP A 196 -1.33 -8.18 -30.66
N TYR A 197 -0.80 -7.84 -29.48
CA TYR A 197 -1.58 -7.24 -28.40
C TYR A 197 -2.35 -6.00 -28.88
N THR A 198 -1.71 -5.12 -29.66
CA THR A 198 -2.34 -3.90 -30.17
C THR A 198 -3.50 -4.20 -31.12
N LYS A 199 -3.36 -5.20 -32.00
CA LYS A 199 -4.46 -5.68 -32.87
C LYS A 199 -5.61 -6.27 -32.05
N VAL A 200 -5.31 -7.10 -31.06
CA VAL A 200 -6.30 -7.70 -30.15
C VAL A 200 -7.09 -6.62 -29.41
N LEU A 201 -6.41 -5.61 -28.84
CA LEU A 201 -7.07 -4.51 -28.13
C LEU A 201 -7.96 -3.67 -29.05
N LYS A 202 -7.54 -3.42 -30.31
CA LYS A 202 -8.38 -2.75 -31.32
C LYS A 202 -9.62 -3.58 -31.67
N TYR A 203 -9.43 -4.87 -31.96
CA TYR A 203 -10.53 -5.80 -32.25
C TYR A 203 -11.54 -5.88 -31.09
N LEU A 204 -11.06 -6.00 -29.85
CA LEU A 204 -11.91 -5.97 -28.65
C LEU A 204 -12.68 -4.65 -28.52
N THR A 205 -12.04 -3.51 -28.81
CA THR A 205 -12.68 -2.18 -28.78
C THR A 205 -13.81 -2.08 -29.82
N GLU A 206 -13.58 -2.60 -31.03
CA GLU A 206 -14.59 -2.67 -32.09
C GLU A 206 -15.77 -3.60 -31.72
N LYS A 207 -15.48 -4.77 -31.14
CA LYS A 207 -16.52 -5.73 -30.71
C LYS A 207 -17.36 -5.24 -29.53
N GLN A 208 -16.73 -4.55 -28.58
CA GLN A 208 -17.42 -4.03 -27.40
C GLN A 208 -18.09 -2.67 -27.65
N GLY A 209 -17.71 -1.94 -28.70
CA GLY A 209 -18.20 -0.59 -28.99
C GLY A 209 -17.76 0.47 -27.97
N SER A 210 -16.72 0.18 -27.17
CA SER A 210 -16.18 1.03 -26.11
C SER A 210 -14.71 0.65 -25.83
N PRO A 211 -13.89 1.53 -25.23
CA PRO A 211 -12.45 1.28 -25.05
C PRO A 211 -12.17 -0.06 -24.37
N ALA A 212 -11.40 -0.94 -25.03
CA ALA A 212 -11.07 -2.25 -24.47
C ALA A 212 -10.21 -2.14 -23.20
N PHE A 213 -9.19 -1.28 -23.23
CA PHE A 213 -8.18 -1.19 -22.17
C PHE A 213 -8.62 -0.19 -21.09
N ILE A 214 -8.99 -0.74 -19.94
CA ILE A 214 -9.31 -0.02 -18.70
C ILE A 214 -8.30 -0.41 -17.61
N GLN A 215 -8.00 0.51 -16.69
CA GLN A 215 -6.99 0.27 -15.66
C GLN A 215 -7.21 1.18 -14.45
N ARG A 216 -7.33 0.57 -13.26
CA ARG A 216 -7.49 1.28 -11.98
C ARG A 216 -6.20 1.82 -11.36
N ASN A 217 -6.37 2.62 -10.31
CA ASN A 217 -5.34 3.29 -9.51
C ASN A 217 -4.58 4.44 -10.23
N GLY A 218 -5.22 5.06 -11.23
CA GLY A 218 -4.70 6.23 -11.97
C GLY A 218 -3.29 6.04 -12.56
N TYR A 219 -2.58 7.15 -12.78
CA TYR A 219 -1.28 7.17 -13.44
C TYR A 219 -0.24 6.27 -12.76
N GLU A 220 -0.04 6.38 -11.44
CA GLU A 220 0.92 5.56 -10.70
C GLU A 220 0.57 4.06 -10.78
N GLY A 221 -0.72 3.73 -10.64
CA GLY A 221 -1.22 2.36 -10.74
C GLY A 221 -1.16 1.78 -12.15
N PHE A 222 -1.33 2.62 -13.17
CA PHE A 222 -1.17 2.29 -14.58
C PHE A 222 0.30 2.00 -14.89
N MET A 223 1.20 2.95 -14.60
CA MET A 223 2.63 2.80 -14.85
C MET A 223 3.17 1.57 -14.12
N LYS A 224 2.84 1.39 -12.83
CA LYS A 224 3.27 0.21 -12.04
C LYS A 224 2.95 -1.14 -12.68
N ARG A 225 1.81 -1.26 -13.36
CA ARG A 225 1.31 -2.54 -13.88
C ARG A 225 1.56 -2.74 -15.37
N VAL A 226 1.59 -1.66 -16.16
CA VAL A 226 1.62 -1.73 -17.63
C VAL A 226 3.03 -1.60 -18.21
N THR A 227 3.95 -0.87 -17.55
CA THR A 227 5.35 -0.78 -18.05
C THR A 227 6.08 -2.13 -18.13
N PRO A 228 5.83 -3.15 -17.29
CA PRO A 228 6.46 -4.47 -17.44
C PRO A 228 6.20 -5.16 -18.78
N LEU A 229 5.07 -4.86 -19.46
CA LEU A 229 4.80 -5.38 -20.82
C LEU A 229 5.83 -4.91 -21.87
N TRP A 230 6.55 -3.84 -21.56
CA TRP A 230 7.60 -3.24 -22.37
C TRP A 230 9.01 -3.49 -21.83
N ASN A 231 9.15 -4.42 -20.88
CA ASN A 231 10.36 -4.63 -20.08
C ASN A 231 10.86 -3.33 -19.41
N LEU A 232 9.93 -2.48 -18.97
CA LEU A 232 10.21 -1.22 -18.30
C LEU A 232 9.76 -1.25 -16.84
N SER A 233 10.60 -0.73 -15.96
CA SER A 233 10.18 -0.37 -14.60
C SER A 233 9.46 0.99 -14.59
N HIS A 234 8.54 1.19 -13.64
CA HIS A 234 7.95 2.50 -13.35
C HIS A 234 8.77 3.34 -12.35
N ARG A 235 9.84 2.77 -11.79
CA ARG A 235 10.73 3.38 -10.78
C ARG A 235 12.19 3.06 -11.07
N THR A 236 13.11 3.81 -10.46
CA THR A 236 14.52 3.42 -10.39
C THR A 236 14.65 2.00 -9.84
N TYR A 237 15.44 1.16 -10.50
CA TYR A 237 15.68 -0.23 -10.11
C TYR A 237 17.18 -0.54 -10.15
N TYR A 238 17.59 -1.60 -9.46
CA TYR A 238 18.93 -2.16 -9.59
C TYR A 238 18.93 -3.15 -10.74
N ASP A 239 19.80 -2.93 -11.72
CA ASP A 239 20.04 -3.88 -12.79
C ASP A 239 21.23 -4.78 -12.40
N TYR A 240 20.93 -6.06 -12.20
CA TYR A 240 21.91 -7.08 -11.82
C TYR A 240 22.84 -7.49 -12.96
N GLU A 241 22.48 -7.25 -14.23
CA GLU A 241 23.35 -7.59 -15.37
C GLU A 241 24.46 -6.54 -15.55
N SER A 242 24.16 -5.27 -15.29
CA SER A 242 25.12 -4.17 -15.40
C SER A 242 25.55 -3.54 -14.06
N ASP A 243 25.27 -4.24 -12.95
CA ASP A 243 25.66 -3.93 -11.57
C ASP A 243 25.46 -2.44 -11.19
N SER A 244 24.32 -1.87 -11.58
CA SER A 244 24.07 -0.43 -11.43
C SER A 244 22.58 -0.08 -11.35
N TYR A 245 22.27 1.05 -10.72
CA TYR A 245 20.92 1.61 -10.72
C TYR A 245 20.58 2.21 -12.09
N LYS A 246 19.38 1.91 -12.60
CA LYS A 246 18.83 2.46 -13.85
C LYS A 246 17.61 3.33 -13.56
N HIS A 247 17.51 4.49 -14.20
CA HIS A 247 16.28 5.28 -14.21
C HIS A 247 15.43 4.92 -15.46
N PRO A 248 14.10 4.79 -15.37
CA PRO A 248 13.27 4.40 -16.51
C PRO A 248 13.27 5.42 -17.66
N VAL A 249 13.59 6.69 -17.39
CA VAL A 249 13.72 7.74 -18.43
C VAL A 249 14.95 7.58 -19.33
N GLU A 250 15.91 6.76 -18.93
CA GLU A 250 17.14 6.47 -19.68
C GLU A 250 16.96 5.27 -20.62
N GLN A 251 15.84 4.54 -20.49
CA GLN A 251 15.59 3.31 -21.24
C GLN A 251 15.01 3.62 -22.63
N PRO A 252 15.58 3.07 -23.73
CA PRO A 252 15.13 3.37 -25.09
C PRO A 252 13.68 2.97 -25.36
N GLN A 253 13.17 1.95 -24.67
CA GLN A 253 11.80 1.46 -24.77
C GLN A 253 10.76 2.48 -24.27
N LEU A 254 11.13 3.43 -23.38
CA LEU A 254 10.16 4.40 -22.83
C LEU A 254 9.52 5.24 -23.94
N LYS A 255 10.29 5.64 -24.96
CA LYS A 255 9.75 6.37 -26.10
C LYS A 255 8.70 5.56 -26.83
N GLN A 256 9.01 4.29 -27.12
CA GLN A 256 8.11 3.39 -27.85
C GLN A 256 6.83 3.12 -27.05
N PHE A 257 6.94 2.94 -25.73
CA PHE A 257 5.80 2.82 -24.82
C PHE A 257 4.89 4.06 -24.86
N VAL A 258 5.46 5.27 -24.81
CA VAL A 258 4.67 6.52 -24.89
C VAL A 258 4.04 6.71 -26.28
N GLU A 259 4.73 6.32 -27.35
CA GLU A 259 4.19 6.33 -28.72
C GLU A 259 3.02 5.34 -28.87
N TRP A 260 3.12 4.15 -28.25
CA TRP A 260 2.04 3.16 -28.18
C TRP A 260 0.84 3.66 -27.38
N LEU A 261 1.03 4.22 -26.19
CA LEU A 261 -0.08 4.82 -25.42
C LEU A 261 -0.80 5.93 -26.21
N LYS A 262 -0.04 6.72 -26.97
CA LYS A 262 -0.60 7.75 -27.86
C LYS A 262 -1.42 7.14 -29.01
N GLU A 263 -0.97 6.04 -29.60
CA GLU A 263 -1.75 5.28 -30.59
C GLU A 263 -3.05 4.73 -29.98
N LEU A 264 -2.97 4.04 -28.84
CA LEU A 264 -4.14 3.48 -28.17
C LEU A 264 -5.16 4.56 -27.76
N ARG A 265 -4.70 5.76 -27.37
CA ARG A 265 -5.60 6.90 -27.08
C ARG A 265 -6.22 7.49 -28.34
N LYS A 266 -5.46 7.60 -29.43
CA LYS A 266 -5.93 8.11 -30.73
C LYS A 266 -7.02 7.22 -31.31
N ASP A 267 -6.82 5.91 -31.25
CA ASP A 267 -7.72 4.90 -31.83
C ASP A 267 -8.82 4.46 -30.84
N ASN A 268 -9.03 5.23 -29.75
CA ASN A 268 -10.05 5.01 -28.69
C ASN A 268 -9.99 3.64 -27.97
N VAL A 269 -8.83 2.99 -27.98
CA VAL A 269 -8.59 1.69 -27.35
C VAL A 269 -8.32 1.80 -25.85
N LEU A 270 -7.51 2.79 -25.46
CA LEU A 270 -7.23 3.11 -24.05
C LEU A 270 -8.26 4.10 -23.52
N HIS A 271 -8.94 3.76 -22.43
CA HIS A 271 -9.98 4.60 -21.83
C HIS A 271 -9.48 6.03 -21.51
N PRO A 272 -10.26 7.10 -21.74
CA PRO A 272 -9.82 8.48 -21.49
C PRO A 272 -9.31 8.72 -20.07
N ASP A 273 -9.98 8.14 -19.07
CA ASP A 273 -9.67 8.34 -17.66
C ASP A 273 -8.50 7.50 -17.14
N TRP A 274 -7.74 6.78 -17.97
CA TRP A 274 -6.65 5.86 -17.56
C TRP A 274 -5.68 6.44 -16.50
N ALA A 275 -5.40 7.74 -16.54
CA ALA A 275 -4.49 8.43 -15.62
C ALA A 275 -5.13 8.82 -14.27
N VAL A 276 -6.46 8.72 -14.13
CA VAL A 276 -7.25 9.16 -12.96
C VAL A 276 -8.31 8.16 -12.51
N MET A 277 -8.47 7.03 -13.21
CA MET A 277 -9.50 6.02 -12.97
C MET A 277 -9.36 5.39 -11.58
N LYS A 278 -10.43 5.53 -10.79
CA LYS A 278 -10.59 4.90 -9.47
C LYS A 278 -11.12 3.48 -9.59
N ASP A 279 -10.94 2.71 -8.53
CA ASP A 279 -11.28 1.28 -8.46
C ASP A 279 -12.78 1.04 -8.74
N GLU A 280 -13.68 1.82 -8.15
CA GLU A 280 -15.14 1.66 -8.31
C GLU A 280 -15.59 1.94 -9.75
N THR A 281 -14.90 2.86 -10.45
CA THR A 281 -15.15 3.16 -11.86
C THR A 281 -14.70 2.01 -12.75
N TRP A 282 -13.52 1.45 -12.48
CA TRP A 282 -12.97 0.31 -13.22
C TRP A 282 -13.80 -0.96 -13.01
N GLU A 283 -14.23 -1.25 -11.77
CA GLU A 283 -15.15 -2.35 -11.44
C GLU A 283 -16.49 -2.20 -12.16
N GLY A 284 -17.07 -1.00 -12.15
CA GLY A 284 -18.30 -0.71 -12.91
C GLY A 284 -18.16 -0.90 -14.41
N LEU A 285 -16.98 -0.64 -15.00
CA LEU A 285 -16.72 -0.87 -16.43
C LEU A 285 -16.56 -2.37 -16.76
N LEU A 286 -15.87 -3.14 -15.89
CA LEU A 286 -15.76 -4.60 -15.99
C LEU A 286 -17.13 -5.27 -15.92
N ALA A 287 -17.94 -4.92 -14.92
CA ALA A 287 -19.27 -5.50 -14.69
C ALA A 287 -20.31 -5.12 -15.76
N SER A 288 -20.10 -4.04 -16.52
CA SER A 288 -21.08 -3.53 -17.49
C SER A 288 -20.71 -3.73 -18.97
N ASN A 289 -19.73 -4.61 -19.27
CA ASN A 289 -19.22 -4.84 -20.64
C ASN A 289 -18.72 -3.54 -21.31
N LYS A 290 -18.03 -2.70 -20.54
CA LYS A 290 -17.42 -1.42 -20.98
C LYS A 290 -15.89 -1.38 -20.76
N GLY A 291 -15.30 -2.55 -20.56
CA GLY A 291 -13.88 -2.80 -20.54
C GLY A 291 -13.65 -4.30 -20.71
N SER A 292 -12.72 -4.66 -21.58
CA SER A 292 -12.46 -6.05 -21.99
C SER A 292 -11.00 -6.46 -21.86
N PHE A 293 -10.16 -5.56 -21.35
CA PHE A 293 -8.74 -5.77 -21.08
C PHE A 293 -8.28 -4.91 -19.90
N THR A 294 -7.45 -5.51 -19.03
CA THR A 294 -6.78 -4.85 -17.91
C THR A 294 -5.45 -5.55 -17.62
N VAL A 295 -4.53 -4.91 -16.89
CA VAL A 295 -3.34 -5.56 -16.33
C VAL A 295 -3.41 -5.46 -14.81
N ASP A 296 -3.67 -6.58 -14.12
CA ASP A 296 -3.75 -6.62 -12.64
C ASP A 296 -3.55 -8.06 -12.14
N ARG A 297 -3.69 -8.29 -10.83
CA ARG A 297 -3.48 -9.59 -10.18
C ARG A 297 -4.45 -10.65 -10.71
N MET A 298 -3.97 -11.87 -10.95
CA MET A 298 -4.79 -13.02 -11.39
C MET A 298 -6.04 -13.27 -10.51
N ASN A 299 -5.94 -12.99 -9.21
CA ASN A 299 -7.01 -13.27 -8.24
C ASN A 299 -8.28 -12.43 -8.44
N ILE A 300 -8.26 -11.39 -9.29
CA ILE A 300 -9.46 -10.59 -9.61
C ILE A 300 -10.49 -11.40 -10.41
N ILE A 301 -10.09 -12.41 -11.18
CA ILE A 301 -11.00 -13.18 -12.05
C ILE A 301 -12.07 -13.92 -11.22
N GLY A 302 -11.78 -14.22 -9.95
CA GLY A 302 -12.73 -14.79 -9.00
C GLY A 302 -13.46 -13.79 -8.11
N ASP A 303 -13.28 -12.48 -8.33
CA ASP A 303 -13.94 -11.42 -7.56
C ASP A 303 -15.43 -11.31 -7.94
N ASN A 304 -16.27 -10.87 -7.00
CA ASN A 304 -17.70 -10.69 -7.24
C ASN A 304 -18.00 -9.57 -8.24
N ASN A 305 -17.05 -8.67 -8.46
CA ASN A 305 -17.13 -7.58 -9.44
C ASN A 305 -16.98 -8.04 -10.91
N PHE A 306 -16.61 -9.30 -11.14
CA PHE A 306 -16.55 -9.89 -12.48
C PHE A 306 -17.88 -10.60 -12.78
N ASP A 307 -18.59 -10.16 -13.82
CA ASP A 307 -19.79 -10.86 -14.29
C ASP A 307 -19.40 -12.28 -14.75
N LYS A 308 -19.99 -13.29 -14.11
CA LYS A 308 -19.66 -14.71 -14.32
C LYS A 308 -20.17 -15.26 -15.66
N SER A 309 -20.88 -14.46 -16.45
CA SER A 309 -21.22 -14.77 -17.84
C SER A 309 -20.08 -14.44 -18.83
N PHE A 310 -19.04 -13.74 -18.39
CA PHE A 310 -17.89 -13.34 -19.20
C PHE A 310 -16.71 -14.32 -19.07
N ASP A 311 -16.08 -14.69 -20.18
CA ASP A 311 -14.91 -15.59 -20.18
C ASP A 311 -13.62 -14.77 -20.06
N TRP A 312 -13.26 -14.43 -18.83
CA TRP A 312 -12.02 -13.71 -18.53
C TRP A 312 -10.84 -14.67 -18.43
N GLN A 313 -9.80 -14.42 -19.22
CA GLN A 313 -8.59 -15.24 -19.32
C GLN A 313 -7.32 -14.37 -19.22
N PRO A 314 -6.24 -14.88 -18.62
CA PRO A 314 -4.92 -14.24 -18.64
C PRO A 314 -4.17 -14.41 -19.96
#